data_AF-A0A7S2ZVF0-F1
#
_entry.id   AF-A0A7S2ZVF0-F1
#
_cell.length_a   1.000
_cell.length_b   1.000
_cell.length_c   1.000
_cell.angle_alpha   90.00
_cell.angle_beta   90.00
_cell.angle_gamma   90.00
#
_symmetry.space_group_name_H-M   'P 1'
#
loop_
_entity.id
_entity.type
_entity.pdbx_description
1 polymer ?
#
loop_
_entity_poly.entity_id
_entity_poly.type
_entity_poly.pdbx_seq_one_letter_code
_entity_poly.pdbx_strand_id
1 'polypeptide(L)'
;MRSPTVEEHVLEDKVRRISPLSETLGTLRLTNINLYFMPLYGGLRPVDIYPLTRVVGWRRLEYGINEPSIEITFSNLKSEDNETEHPSLMLVFSEERHCLIAELHLGNHCESSRGLDLESCESAWAAGAMSNYEYLLRLNYFSGRSFCDLSQYPVFPWVLSDYSSDSLDLSDPGSYRELSKSIGKQEHRAKRTDQKFLTCANTKKML
;
A
#
# COMPACT_ATOMS: atom_id res chain seq x y z
N MET A 1 26.07 13.21 30.05
CA MET A 1 26.56 13.27 28.66
C MET A 1 26.28 11.92 28.02
N ARG A 2 25.30 11.80 27.13
CA ARG A 2 25.15 10.56 26.32
C ARG A 2 26.31 10.54 25.34
N SER A 3 27.06 9.45 25.30
CA SER A 3 28.07 9.20 24.27
C SER A 3 27.45 9.37 22.88
N PRO A 4 28.18 9.88 21.88
CA PRO A 4 27.69 9.87 20.51
C PRO A 4 27.40 8.42 20.14
N THR A 5 26.13 8.11 19.82
CA THR A 5 25.73 6.81 19.29
C THR A 5 26.48 6.59 17.99
N VAL A 6 27.42 5.65 18.00
CA VAL A 6 28.17 5.25 16.79
C VAL A 6 27.17 4.64 15.81
N GLU A 7 27.22 5.11 14.56
CA GLU A 7 26.41 4.56 13.50
C GLU A 7 27.00 3.22 13.06
N GLU A 8 26.29 2.13 13.35
CA GLU A 8 26.68 0.77 13.08
C GLU A 8 25.94 0.24 11.85
N HIS A 9 26.68 -0.42 10.96
CA HIS A 9 26.14 -1.01 9.74
C HIS A 9 25.36 -2.29 10.04
N VAL A 10 24.17 -2.42 9.46
CA VAL A 10 23.29 -3.61 9.61
C VAL A 10 23.18 -4.37 8.29
N LEU A 11 22.82 -3.70 7.20
CA LEU A 11 22.58 -4.32 5.90
C LEU A 11 22.95 -3.34 4.78
N GLU A 12 23.58 -3.87 3.73
CA GLU A 12 23.73 -3.18 2.45
C GLU A 12 23.25 -4.12 1.35
N ASP A 13 22.34 -3.64 0.51
CA ASP A 13 21.77 -4.46 -0.58
C ASP A 13 21.39 -3.60 -1.79
N LYS A 14 21.36 -4.23 -2.97
CA LYS A 14 20.79 -3.63 -4.18
C LYS A 14 19.28 -3.88 -4.17
N VAL A 15 18.52 -2.79 -4.07
CA VAL A 15 17.06 -2.83 -3.98
C VAL A 15 16.44 -1.96 -5.06
N ARG A 16 15.13 -2.11 -5.21
CA ARG A 16 14.33 -1.28 -6.12
C ARG A 16 13.32 -0.51 -5.30
N ARG A 17 13.35 0.81 -5.41
CA ARG A 17 12.33 1.69 -4.81
C ARG A 17 11.16 1.76 -5.77
N ILE A 18 9.99 1.36 -5.28
CA ILE A 18 8.74 1.43 -6.04
C ILE A 18 8.03 2.73 -5.69
N SER A 19 7.60 3.44 -6.72
CA SER A 19 6.75 4.61 -6.62
C SER A 19 5.67 4.50 -7.69
N PRO A 20 4.52 5.20 -7.56
CA PRO A 20 3.36 4.94 -8.40
C PRO A 20 3.67 4.96 -9.90
N LEU A 21 4.52 5.87 -10.35
CA LEU A 21 4.81 6.09 -11.77
C LEU A 21 6.21 5.63 -12.19
N SER A 22 7.02 5.10 -11.26
CA SER A 22 8.42 4.80 -11.55
C SER A 22 9.02 3.79 -10.59
N GLU A 23 9.93 2.99 -11.13
CA GLU A 23 10.79 2.11 -10.39
C GLU A 23 12.24 2.63 -10.45
N THR A 24 12.85 2.83 -9.28
CA THR A 24 14.22 3.35 -9.17
C THR A 24 15.14 2.27 -8.62
N LEU A 25 16.13 1.85 -9.39
CA LEU A 25 17.21 0.97 -8.91
C LEU A 25 18.15 1.76 -8.00
N GLY A 26 18.58 1.16 -6.90
CA GLY A 26 19.53 1.81 -5.99
C GLY A 26 20.15 0.85 -4.98
N THR A 27 21.01 1.41 -4.15
CA THR A 27 21.59 0.71 -3.01
C THR A 27 20.89 1.17 -1.75
N LEU A 28 20.35 0.21 -0.99
CA LEU A 28 19.90 0.40 0.38
C LEU A 28 21.08 0.20 1.31
N ARG A 29 21.26 1.13 2.24
CA ARG A 29 22.14 0.94 3.40
C ARG A 29 21.35 1.20 4.67
N LEU A 30 21.24 0.17 5.49
CA LEU A 30 20.55 0.19 6.77
C LEU A 30 21.56 0.20 7.90
N THR A 31 21.35 1.08 8.86
CA THR A 31 22.16 1.23 10.07
C THR A 31 21.28 1.16 11.31
N ASN A 32 21.88 1.18 12.50
CA ASN A 32 21.15 1.30 13.76
C ASN A 32 20.43 2.66 13.97
N ILE A 33 20.63 3.67 13.11
CA ILE A 33 20.05 5.02 13.30
C ILE A 33 19.25 5.47 12.08
N ASN A 34 19.75 5.20 10.87
CA ASN A 34 19.21 5.69 9.61
C ASN A 34 19.08 4.58 8.56
N LEU A 35 18.11 4.77 7.67
CA LEU A 35 17.99 4.08 6.40
C LEU A 35 18.41 5.05 5.30
N TYR A 36 19.36 4.63 4.46
CA TYR A 36 19.83 5.37 3.30
C TYR A 36 19.39 4.66 2.02
N PHE A 37 18.88 5.43 1.06
CA PHE A 37 18.64 4.95 -0.29
C PHE A 37 19.45 5.80 -1.27
N MET A 38 20.36 5.16 -2.01
CA MET A 38 21.19 5.80 -3.02
C MET A 38 20.72 5.33 -4.41
N PRO A 39 20.03 6.17 -5.19
CA PRO A 39 19.65 5.84 -6.55
C PRO A 39 20.88 5.54 -7.41
N LEU A 40 20.82 4.51 -8.27
CA LEU A 40 21.89 4.19 -9.20
C LEU A 40 22.09 5.31 -10.24
N TYR A 41 21.00 5.94 -10.64
CA TYR A 41 20.97 7.10 -11.52
C TYR A 41 20.17 8.21 -10.81
N GLY A 42 20.86 9.09 -10.10
CA GLY A 42 20.27 10.19 -9.33
C GLY A 42 20.77 11.55 -9.82
N GLY A 43 19.86 12.51 -9.96
CA GLY A 43 20.19 13.91 -10.26
C GLY A 43 20.85 14.64 -9.08
N LEU A 44 20.48 15.90 -8.84
CA LEU A 44 21.12 16.80 -7.86
C LEU A 44 21.11 16.31 -6.38
N ARG A 45 20.32 15.28 -6.03
CA ARG A 45 20.30 14.67 -4.68
C ARG A 45 20.85 13.23 -4.75
N PRO A 46 22.07 12.99 -4.23
CA PRO A 46 22.73 11.70 -4.40
C PRO A 46 22.20 10.61 -3.47
N VAL A 47 21.62 10.96 -2.31
CA VAL A 47 21.18 10.01 -1.28
C VAL A 47 19.95 10.53 -0.55
N ASP A 48 18.92 9.69 -0.45
CA ASP A 48 17.76 9.91 0.40
C ASP A 48 18.03 9.31 1.78
N ILE A 49 17.80 10.09 2.84
CA ILE A 49 18.11 9.71 4.23
C ILE A 49 16.82 9.70 5.05
N TYR A 50 16.53 8.55 5.66
CA TYR A 50 15.35 8.32 6.47
C TYR A 50 15.75 7.91 7.89
N PRO A 51 15.68 8.82 8.88
CA PRO A 51 15.94 8.47 10.27
C PRO A 51 14.97 7.40 10.78
N LEU A 52 15.48 6.34 11.42
CA LEU A 52 14.65 5.25 11.95
C LEU A 52 13.73 5.71 13.08
N THR A 53 14.09 6.81 13.76
CA THR A 53 13.21 7.49 14.73
C THR A 53 11.92 8.04 14.13
N ARG A 54 11.86 8.22 12.80
CA ARG A 54 10.66 8.67 12.08
C ARG A 54 9.77 7.51 11.61
N VAL A 55 10.20 6.26 11.75
CA VAL A 55 9.40 5.09 11.33
C VAL A 55 8.21 4.93 12.28
N VAL A 56 7.01 5.05 11.74
CA VAL A 56 5.73 4.89 12.46
C VAL A 56 5.20 3.46 12.33
N GLY A 57 5.54 2.80 11.22
CA GLY A 57 5.17 1.43 10.98
C GLY A 57 5.92 0.87 9.77
N TRP A 58 5.93 -0.44 9.67
CA TRP A 58 6.43 -1.15 8.51
C TRP A 58 5.52 -2.35 8.28
N ARG A 59 5.57 -2.88 7.06
CA ARG A 59 4.81 -4.06 6.67
C ARG A 59 5.53 -4.85 5.61
N ARG A 60 5.33 -6.16 5.64
CA ARG A 60 5.73 -7.08 4.58
C ARG A 60 4.73 -7.04 3.43
N LEU A 61 5.22 -7.02 2.20
CA LEU A 61 4.42 -7.18 0.98
C LEU A 61 5.13 -8.08 -0.04
N GLU A 62 4.40 -8.43 -1.09
CA GLU A 62 4.91 -9.06 -2.30
C GLU A 62 4.75 -8.10 -3.49
N TYR A 63 5.76 -8.01 -4.34
CA TYR A 63 5.72 -7.23 -5.59
C TYR A 63 5.79 -8.17 -6.80
N GLY A 64 4.99 -7.89 -7.83
CA GLY A 64 5.00 -8.69 -9.06
C GLY A 64 4.71 -10.18 -8.82
N ILE A 65 5.65 -11.04 -9.22
CA ILE A 65 5.57 -12.51 -9.04
C ILE A 65 6.28 -12.88 -7.73
N ASN A 66 5.66 -12.54 -6.60
CA ASN A 66 6.09 -12.90 -5.25
C ASN A 66 7.51 -12.42 -4.89
N GLU A 67 7.92 -11.24 -5.37
CA GLU A 67 9.20 -10.67 -4.95
C GLU A 67 9.10 -10.04 -3.57
N PRO A 68 10.08 -10.31 -2.68
CA PRO A 68 10.01 -9.87 -1.30
C PRO A 68 10.12 -8.36 -1.20
N SER A 69 9.10 -7.75 -0.59
CA SER A 69 9.02 -6.29 -0.44
C SER A 69 8.71 -5.87 0.99
N ILE A 70 9.12 -4.63 1.32
CA ILE A 70 8.76 -3.94 2.56
C ILE A 70 8.22 -2.57 2.20
N GLU A 71 7.12 -2.17 2.83
CA GLU A 71 6.67 -0.78 2.86
C GLU A 71 6.89 -0.22 4.26
N ILE A 72 7.53 0.94 4.33
CA ILE A 72 7.86 1.66 5.56
C ILE A 72 7.05 2.94 5.57
N THR A 73 6.30 3.18 6.64
CA THR A 73 5.53 4.40 6.84
C THR A 73 6.26 5.32 7.83
N PHE A 74 6.41 6.58 7.47
CA PHE A 74 7.07 7.60 8.27
C PHE A 74 6.06 8.58 8.88
N SER A 75 6.46 9.24 9.96
CA SER A 75 5.71 10.37 10.48
C SER A 75 5.81 11.56 9.51
N ASN A 76 4.65 12.03 9.05
CA ASN A 76 4.55 13.29 8.32
C ASN A 76 4.94 14.43 9.26
N LEU A 77 6.09 15.06 9.00
CA LEU A 77 6.32 16.42 9.45
C LEU A 77 6.07 17.30 8.22
N LYS A 78 5.18 18.28 8.37
CA LYS A 78 5.07 19.35 7.39
C LYS A 78 6.45 20.01 7.31
N SER A 79 7.22 19.75 6.25
CA SER A 79 8.26 20.70 5.87
C SER A 79 7.53 21.93 5.35
N GLU A 80 7.84 23.10 5.91
CA GLU A 80 7.28 24.38 5.46
C GLU A 80 7.66 24.70 4.00
N ASP A 81 8.61 23.95 3.43
CA ASP A 81 9.03 24.03 2.04
C ASP A 81 8.55 22.79 1.25
N ASN A 82 7.64 23.07 0.31
CA ASN A 82 7.20 22.35 -0.88
C ASN A 82 7.58 20.87 -1.16
N GLU A 83 6.56 20.19 -1.71
CA GLU A 83 6.49 18.84 -2.28
C GLU A 83 6.44 17.71 -1.26
N THR A 84 5.20 17.38 -0.89
CA THR A 84 4.71 16.06 -0.43
C THR A 84 5.78 14.97 -0.40
N GLU A 85 6.54 14.88 0.70
CA GLU A 85 7.19 13.62 1.04
C GLU A 85 6.09 12.55 1.09
N HIS A 86 6.17 11.56 0.21
CA HIS A 86 5.26 10.44 0.28
C HIS A 86 5.42 9.81 1.68
N PRO A 87 4.33 9.59 2.42
CA PRO A 87 4.40 9.09 3.80
C PRO A 87 4.93 7.65 3.88
N SER A 88 5.11 6.99 2.73
CA SER A 88 5.57 5.62 2.63
C SER A 88 6.73 5.46 1.64
N LEU A 89 7.66 4.57 1.97
CA LEU A 89 8.73 4.08 1.10
C LEU A 89 8.54 2.58 0.89
N MET A 90 8.39 2.15 -0.37
CA MET A 90 8.33 0.73 -0.73
C MET A 90 9.65 0.29 -1.38
N LEU A 91 10.24 -0.77 -0.83
CA LEU A 91 11.49 -1.37 -1.30
C LEU A 91 11.26 -2.84 -1.66
N VAL A 92 11.74 -3.23 -2.83
CA VAL A 92 11.75 -4.61 -3.33
C VAL A 92 13.18 -5.14 -3.24
N PHE A 93 13.33 -6.28 -2.59
CA PHE A 93 14.60 -6.97 -2.38
C PHE A 93 14.78 -8.07 -3.42
N SER A 94 16.02 -8.29 -3.83
CA SER A 94 16.35 -9.42 -4.72
C SER A 94 16.45 -10.74 -3.95
N GLU A 95 16.71 -10.68 -2.65
CA GLU A 95 16.93 -11.84 -1.80
C GLU A 95 16.07 -11.80 -0.54
N GLU A 96 15.37 -12.92 -0.26
CA GLU A 96 14.51 -13.08 0.92
C GLU A 96 15.25 -12.79 2.24
N ARG A 97 16.49 -13.29 2.36
CA ARG A 97 17.28 -13.13 3.58
C ARG A 97 17.55 -11.66 3.94
N HIS A 98 17.78 -10.80 2.95
CA HIS A 98 18.04 -9.38 3.20
C HIS A 98 16.76 -8.65 3.61
N CYS A 99 15.64 -9.04 3.00
CA CYS A 99 14.34 -8.55 3.41
C CYS A 99 14.03 -8.91 4.87
N LEU A 100 14.27 -10.15 5.28
CA LEU A 100 14.08 -10.58 6.67
C LEU A 100 14.99 -9.83 7.66
N ILE A 101 16.24 -9.54 7.29
CA ILE A 101 17.14 -8.72 8.13
C ILE A 101 16.58 -7.31 8.30
N ALA A 102 16.14 -6.68 7.21
CA ALA A 102 15.53 -5.35 7.27
C ALA A 102 14.25 -5.35 8.12
N GLU A 103 13.41 -6.38 7.98
CA GLU A 103 12.19 -6.58 8.77
C GLU A 103 12.47 -6.64 10.27
N LEU A 104 13.37 -7.53 10.69
CA LEU A 104 13.77 -7.70 12.09
C LEU A 104 14.35 -6.40 12.66
N HIS A 105 15.17 -5.71 11.87
CA HIS A 105 15.78 -4.46 12.30
C HIS A 105 14.73 -3.36 12.50
N LEU A 106 13.82 -3.17 11.55
CA LEU A 106 12.73 -2.19 11.66
C LEU A 106 11.79 -2.53 12.84
N GLY A 107 11.53 -3.81 13.10
CA GLY A 107 10.75 -4.29 14.25
C GLY A 107 11.36 -3.92 15.62
N ASN A 108 12.68 -3.78 15.72
CA ASN A 108 13.32 -3.33 16.95
C ASN A 108 13.21 -1.81 17.18
N HIS A 109 13.03 -1.04 16.11
CA HIS A 109 12.92 0.42 16.17
C HIS A 109 11.48 0.92 16.31
N CYS A 110 10.52 0.09 15.93
CA CYS A 110 9.10 0.37 16.03
C CYS A 110 8.42 -0.84 16.67
N GLU A 111 7.99 -0.72 17.93
CA GLU A 111 7.09 -1.70 18.54
C GLU A 111 5.82 -1.75 17.69
N SER A 112 5.69 -2.83 16.90
CA SER A 112 4.52 -3.30 16.14
C SER A 112 3.56 -2.23 15.64
N SER A 113 3.38 -2.17 14.31
CA SER A 113 2.34 -1.40 13.59
C SER A 113 1.26 -0.85 14.51
N ARG A 114 1.33 0.44 14.89
CA ARG A 114 0.32 1.11 15.74
C ARG A 114 -1.05 1.24 15.06
N GLY A 115 -1.38 0.34 14.13
CA GLY A 115 -2.71 0.13 13.61
C GLY A 115 -3.49 -0.79 14.54
N LEU A 116 -4.78 -0.48 14.69
CA LEU A 116 -5.77 -1.45 15.14
C LEU A 116 -5.65 -2.71 14.29
N ASP A 117 -5.73 -3.89 14.90
CA ASP A 117 -5.90 -5.14 14.15
C ASP A 117 -7.24 -5.16 13.38
N LEU A 118 -7.41 -6.16 12.53
CA LEU A 118 -8.60 -6.24 11.67
C LEU A 118 -9.89 -6.35 12.50
N GLU A 119 -9.88 -7.12 13.59
CA GLU A 119 -11.03 -7.33 14.48
C GLU A 119 -11.42 -6.04 15.23
N SER A 120 -10.43 -5.28 15.71
CA SER A 120 -10.65 -3.98 16.34
C SER A 120 -11.16 -2.95 15.33
N CYS A 121 -10.65 -2.97 14.09
CA CYS A 121 -11.16 -2.12 13.02
C CYS A 121 -12.63 -2.42 12.73
N GLU A 122 -12.99 -3.70 12.62
CA GLU A 122 -14.37 -4.14 12.38
C GLU A 122 -15.30 -3.72 13.53
N SER A 123 -14.87 -3.93 14.78
CA SER A 123 -15.63 -3.52 15.96
C SER A 123 -15.84 -2.01 16.03
N ALA A 124 -14.80 -1.22 15.74
CA ALA A 124 -14.88 0.24 15.74
C ALA A 124 -15.79 0.75 14.61
N TRP A 125 -15.73 0.14 13.43
CA TRP A 125 -16.61 0.46 12.31
C TRP A 125 -18.07 0.13 12.61
N ALA A 126 -18.34 -1.07 13.15
CA ALA A 126 -19.69 -1.49 13.55
C ALA A 126 -20.29 -0.59 14.65
N ALA A 127 -19.45 -0.07 15.55
CA ALA A 127 -19.85 0.89 16.59
C ALA A 127 -20.01 2.34 16.08
N GLY A 128 -19.69 2.63 14.81
CA GLY A 128 -19.71 3.97 14.24
C GLY A 128 -18.57 4.89 14.70
N ALA A 129 -17.57 4.33 15.40
CA ALA A 129 -16.36 5.05 15.83
C ALA A 129 -15.32 5.21 14.70
N MET A 130 -15.51 4.49 13.58
CA MET A 130 -14.68 4.57 12.38
C MET A 130 -15.58 4.80 11.15
N SER A 131 -15.17 5.69 10.25
CA SER A 131 -15.91 5.95 9.02
C SER A 131 -15.78 4.78 8.03
N ASN A 132 -16.74 4.65 7.11
CA ASN A 132 -16.67 3.67 6.01
C ASN A 132 -15.38 3.82 5.19
N TYR A 133 -14.92 5.06 4.98
CA TYR A 133 -13.69 5.33 4.24
C TYR A 133 -12.46 4.80 4.96
N GLU A 134 -12.32 5.08 6.26
CA GLU A 134 -11.21 4.58 7.07
C GLU A 134 -11.22 3.06 7.17
N TYR A 135 -12.41 2.45 7.37
CA TYR A 135 -12.51 1.00 7.41
C TYR A 135 -12.11 0.34 6.09
N LEU A 136 -12.55 0.89 4.96
CA LEU A 136 -12.12 0.42 3.63
C LEU A 136 -10.61 0.61 3.41
N LEU A 137 -10.01 1.71 3.90
CA LEU A 137 -8.55 1.87 3.88
C LEU A 137 -7.85 0.79 4.70
N ARG A 138 -8.38 0.44 5.88
CA ARG A 138 -7.84 -0.64 6.72
C ARG A 138 -7.96 -2.00 6.04
N LEU A 139 -9.09 -2.30 5.40
CA LEU A 139 -9.26 -3.53 4.62
C LEU A 139 -8.26 -3.60 3.46
N ASN A 140 -8.09 -2.51 2.71
CA ASN A 140 -7.09 -2.43 1.65
C ASN A 140 -5.68 -2.67 2.21
N TYR A 141 -5.35 -2.02 3.33
CA TYR A 141 -4.09 -2.20 4.03
C TYR A 141 -3.87 -3.69 4.38
N PHE A 142 -4.79 -4.35 5.09
CA PHE A 142 -4.63 -5.76 5.45
C PHE A 142 -4.60 -6.72 4.25
N SER A 143 -5.20 -6.34 3.12
CA SER A 143 -5.18 -7.14 1.89
C SER A 143 -3.87 -7.09 1.08
N GLY A 144 -2.84 -6.38 1.57
CA GLY A 144 -1.58 -6.24 0.84
C GLY A 144 -1.53 -5.07 -0.15
N ARG A 145 -2.55 -4.19 -0.17
CA ARG A 145 -2.59 -3.07 -1.11
C ARG A 145 -1.75 -1.90 -0.62
N SER A 146 -1.12 -1.20 -1.56
CA SER A 146 -0.22 -0.08 -1.30
C SER A 146 -0.47 1.07 -2.26
N PHE A 147 -0.30 2.30 -1.77
CA PHE A 147 -0.33 3.48 -2.64
C PHE A 147 0.92 3.59 -3.53
N CYS A 148 2.01 2.89 -3.18
CA CYS A 148 3.26 2.90 -3.95
C CYS A 148 3.18 2.05 -5.22
N ASP A 149 2.38 0.98 -5.24
CA ASP A 149 2.25 0.03 -6.35
C ASP A 149 0.89 0.20 -7.05
N LEU A 150 0.89 0.69 -8.29
CA LEU A 150 -0.34 0.85 -9.07
C LEU A 150 -1.04 -0.47 -9.41
N SER A 151 -0.31 -1.58 -9.51
CA SER A 151 -0.91 -2.88 -9.78
C SER A 151 -1.72 -3.41 -8.59
N GLN A 152 -1.35 -2.99 -7.39
CA GLN A 152 -1.96 -3.35 -6.11
C GLN A 152 -2.51 -2.14 -5.36
N TYR A 153 -3.01 -1.15 -6.11
CA TYR A 153 -3.54 0.09 -5.53
C TYR A 153 -4.80 -0.17 -4.68
N PRO A 154 -5.06 0.63 -3.63
CA PRO A 154 -6.30 0.54 -2.86
C PRO A 154 -7.55 0.62 -3.75
N VAL A 155 -8.50 -0.28 -3.52
CA VAL A 155 -9.77 -0.36 -4.25
C VAL A 155 -10.92 0.18 -3.40
N PHE A 156 -11.79 0.94 -4.04
CA PHE A 156 -13.01 1.45 -3.44
C PHE A 156 -14.20 1.10 -4.33
N PRO A 157 -15.36 0.78 -3.73
CA PRO A 157 -16.56 0.51 -4.50
C PRO A 157 -17.07 1.81 -5.11
N TRP A 158 -17.57 1.73 -6.36
CA TRP A 158 -18.49 2.74 -6.87
C TRP A 158 -19.74 2.72 -6.01
N VAL A 159 -20.16 3.86 -5.47
CA VAL A 159 -21.32 3.95 -4.57
C VAL A 159 -22.54 4.45 -5.30
N LEU A 160 -22.40 5.50 -6.12
CA LEU A 160 -23.51 6.08 -6.88
C LEU A 160 -23.71 5.35 -8.21
N SER A 161 -24.97 5.26 -8.63
CA SER A 161 -25.41 4.75 -9.94
C SER A 161 -25.85 5.86 -10.89
N ASP A 162 -26.38 6.97 -10.38
CA ASP A 162 -26.83 8.10 -11.19
C ASP A 162 -25.75 9.19 -11.29
N TYR A 163 -25.30 9.44 -12.53
CA TYR A 163 -24.36 10.50 -12.90
C TYR A 163 -24.93 11.38 -14.02
N SER A 164 -26.22 11.23 -14.33
CA SER A 164 -26.88 11.88 -15.47
C SER A 164 -27.88 12.94 -15.07
N SER A 165 -28.50 12.80 -13.89
CA SER A 165 -29.46 13.79 -13.39
C SER A 165 -28.77 15.11 -13.02
N ASP A 166 -29.45 16.23 -13.27
CA ASP A 166 -28.97 17.56 -12.90
C ASP A 166 -28.85 17.73 -11.37
N SER A 167 -29.63 16.98 -10.60
CA SER A 167 -29.59 16.93 -9.14
C SER A 167 -29.64 15.49 -8.65
N LEU A 168 -28.78 15.15 -7.70
CA LEU A 168 -28.70 13.82 -7.10
C LEU A 168 -29.53 13.76 -5.81
N ASP A 169 -30.58 12.94 -5.79
CA ASP A 169 -31.34 12.65 -4.57
C ASP A 169 -30.69 11.51 -3.78
N LEU A 170 -30.12 11.84 -2.61
CA LEU A 170 -29.47 10.88 -1.72
C LEU A 170 -30.47 10.05 -0.89
N SER A 171 -31.76 10.39 -0.91
CA SER A 171 -32.81 9.61 -0.26
C SER A 171 -33.40 8.53 -1.16
N ASP A 172 -33.21 8.63 -2.49
CA ASP A 172 -33.63 7.61 -3.44
C ASP A 172 -32.66 6.40 -3.41
N PRO A 173 -33.13 5.18 -3.07
CA PRO A 173 -32.32 3.97 -3.20
C PRO A 173 -31.82 3.72 -4.63
N GLY A 174 -32.53 4.22 -5.65
CA GLY A 174 -32.16 4.13 -7.07
C GLY A 174 -30.86 4.88 -7.41
N SER A 175 -30.48 5.88 -6.63
CA SER A 175 -29.23 6.65 -6.76
C SER A 175 -27.97 5.88 -6.36
N TYR A 176 -28.14 4.73 -5.70
CA TYR A 176 -27.04 3.91 -5.21
C TYR A 176 -26.90 2.60 -5.99
N ARG A 177 -25.65 2.19 -6.18
CA ARG A 177 -25.32 0.88 -6.75
C ARG A 177 -25.62 -0.23 -5.74
N GLU A 178 -26.16 -1.35 -6.23
CA GLU A 178 -26.26 -2.58 -5.44
C GLU A 178 -24.86 -3.12 -5.09
N LEU A 179 -24.42 -2.92 -3.84
CA LEU A 179 -23.10 -3.30 -3.35
C LEU A 179 -22.91 -4.82 -3.20
N SER A 180 -24.00 -5.58 -3.07
CA SER A 180 -23.98 -7.05 -2.99
C SER A 180 -23.59 -7.73 -4.32
N LYS A 181 -23.65 -6.99 -5.44
CA LYS A 181 -23.30 -7.49 -6.77
C LYS A 181 -21.99 -6.86 -7.25
N SER A 182 -21.18 -7.65 -7.96
CA SER A 182 -20.00 -7.13 -8.66
C SER A 182 -20.39 -6.18 -9.78
N ILE A 183 -19.45 -5.35 -10.26
CA ILE A 183 -19.69 -4.40 -11.37
C ILE A 183 -20.19 -5.12 -12.63
N GLY A 184 -19.66 -6.31 -12.93
CA GLY A 184 -20.07 -7.11 -14.09
C GLY A 184 -21.44 -7.76 -13.98
N LYS A 185 -22.01 -7.79 -12.76
CA LYS A 185 -23.31 -8.39 -12.42
C LYS A 185 -24.42 -7.36 -12.16
N GLN A 186 -24.12 -6.08 -12.35
CA GLN A 186 -25.14 -5.03 -12.39
C GLN A 186 -26.10 -5.30 -13.57
N GLU A 187 -27.38 -4.94 -13.43
CA GLU A 187 -28.50 -5.44 -14.26
C GLU A 187 -28.23 -5.39 -15.77
N HIS A 188 -27.76 -4.25 -16.28
CA HIS A 188 -27.50 -4.05 -17.71
C HIS A 188 -26.34 -4.91 -18.27
N ARG A 189 -25.44 -5.42 -17.41
CA ARG A 189 -24.22 -6.15 -17.82
C ARG A 189 -24.27 -7.64 -17.49
N ALA A 190 -25.14 -8.07 -16.58
CA ALA A 190 -25.19 -9.44 -16.06
C ALA A 190 -25.33 -10.51 -17.17
N LYS A 191 -26.32 -10.36 -18.06
CA LYS A 191 -26.58 -11.33 -19.15
C LYS A 191 -25.37 -11.54 -20.05
N ARG A 192 -24.67 -10.45 -20.41
CA ARG A 192 -23.49 -10.50 -21.29
C ARG A 192 -22.30 -11.16 -20.60
N THR A 193 -22.11 -10.86 -19.33
CA THR A 193 -21.06 -11.48 -18.51
C THR A 193 -21.27 -12.99 -18.42
N ASP A 194 -22.50 -13.43 -18.14
CA ASP A 194 -22.84 -14.84 -17.99
C ASP A 194 -22.66 -15.62 -19.28
N GLN A 195 -23.09 -15.04 -20.40
CA GLN A 195 -22.89 -15.64 -21.71
C GLN A 195 -21.41 -15.84 -22.04
N LYS A 196 -20.54 -14.85 -21.76
CA LYS A 196 -19.09 -14.98 -21.96
C LYS A 196 -18.49 -16.13 -21.13
N PHE A 197 -18.90 -16.26 -19.87
CA PHE A 197 -18.43 -17.35 -19.01
C PHE A 197 -18.83 -18.71 -19.56
N LEU A 198 -20.09 -18.89 -19.98
CA LEU A 198 -20.57 -20.14 -20.58
C LEU A 198 -19.82 -20.47 -21.89
N THR A 199 -19.62 -19.48 -22.78
CA THR A 199 -18.91 -19.71 -24.04
C THR A 199 -17.45 -20.13 -23.82
N CYS A 200 -16.76 -19.52 -22.87
CA CYS A 200 -15.38 -19.89 -22.50
C CYS A 200 -15.31 -21.30 -21.87
N ALA A 201 -16.27 -21.65 -21.00
CA ALA A 201 -16.33 -22.96 -20.39
C ALA A 201 -16.55 -24.08 -21.43
N ASN A 202 -17.36 -23.81 -22.46
CA ASN A 202 -17.65 -24.78 -23.52
C ASN A 202 -16.50 -24.94 -24.52
N THR A 203 -15.74 -23.88 -24.80
CA THR A 203 -14.57 -23.95 -25.70
C THR A 203 -13.41 -24.74 -25.09
N LYS A 204 -13.24 -24.70 -23.76
CA LYS A 204 -12.27 -25.56 -23.04
C LYS A 204 -12.62 -27.05 -23.01
N LYS A 205 -13.87 -27.44 -23.29
CA LYS A 205 -14.31 -28.85 -23.36
C LYS A 205 -14.11 -29.49 -24.74
N MET A 206 -13.79 -28.70 -25.77
CA MET A 206 -13.59 -29.17 -27.15
C MET A 206 -12.12 -29.28 -27.56
N LEU A 207 -11.20 -29.00 -26.63
CA LEU A 207 -9.75 -29.21 -26.76
C LEU A 207 -9.34 -30.34 -25.80
#